data_AF-X1ELR2-F1
#
_entry.id   AF-X1ELR2-F1
#
_cell.length_a   1.000
_cell.length_b   1.000
_cell.length_c   1.000
_cell.angle_alpha   90.00
_cell.angle_beta   90.00
_cell.angle_gamma   90.00
#
_symmetry.space_group_name_H-M   'P 1'
#
loop_
_entity.id
_entity.type
_entity.pdbx_description
1 polymer ?
#
loop_
_entity_poly.entity_id
_entity_poly.type
_entity_poly.pdbx_seq_one_letter_code
_entity_poly.pdbx_strand_id
1 'polypeptide(L)'
;DEPGFNAAPILTNEIPENNTEYDIYFDPAFVFDTIPYLSITCTDTEGDNMSVHWFSNSSGSWVKFAQNSSILNETATQPLTNWTTFGIWYYWSVNVSDSKNWTNATYRFMISANIAPAEVGAGWLLVSLPINETVSKFDVRVINETQNYTWQEAVDNTIILMFLYNWSVEFQNYQSASHFVPYEGYWIYLYDLSYELWVSTESVSYNASIIAGGSGGNGFVYQLLFGALFLMIGLFIPFRKKNHIDKK
;
A
#
# COMPACT_ATOMS: atom_id res chain seq x y z
N ASP A 1 55.43 7.02 -13.43
CA ASP A 1 54.18 6.81 -12.69
C ASP A 1 53.32 5.87 -13.50
N GLU A 2 53.14 4.64 -13.03
CA GLU A 2 52.09 3.80 -13.61
C GLU A 2 50.75 4.49 -13.36
N PRO A 3 49.83 4.53 -14.33
CA PRO A 3 48.49 5.02 -14.07
C PRO A 3 47.93 4.19 -12.92
N GLY A 4 47.70 4.85 -11.78
CA GLY A 4 47.10 4.19 -10.61
C GLY A 4 45.84 3.47 -11.05
N PHE A 5 45.73 2.19 -10.70
CA PHE A 5 44.54 1.42 -10.97
C PHE A 5 43.34 2.17 -10.41
N ASN A 6 42.30 2.33 -11.24
CA ASN A 6 41.03 2.93 -10.84
C ASN A 6 40.02 1.80 -10.84
N ALA A 7 39.44 1.47 -9.68
CA ALA A 7 38.35 0.51 -9.58
C ALA A 7 37.06 1.11 -10.14
N ALA A 8 36.04 0.27 -10.36
CA ALA A 8 34.71 0.76 -10.68
C ALA A 8 33.93 0.98 -9.37
N PRO A 9 32.98 1.92 -9.33
CA PRO A 9 32.09 2.10 -8.19
C PRO A 9 31.37 0.80 -7.78
N ILE A 10 31.18 0.58 -6.49
CA ILE A 10 30.46 -0.56 -5.91
C ILE A 10 29.09 -0.08 -5.43
N LEU A 11 28.05 -0.84 -5.76
CA LEU A 11 26.65 -0.58 -5.41
C LEU A 11 26.16 -1.62 -4.41
N THR A 12 25.54 -1.18 -3.32
CA THR A 12 24.97 -2.05 -2.26
C THR A 12 23.74 -1.41 -1.61
N ASN A 13 23.00 -2.20 -0.83
CA ASN A 13 21.86 -1.75 -0.01
C ASN A 13 20.80 -1.00 -0.84
N GLU A 14 20.36 -1.62 -1.94
CA GLU A 14 19.27 -1.09 -2.73
C GLU A 14 17.97 -1.05 -1.91
N ILE A 15 17.26 0.07 -1.99
CA ILE A 15 15.90 0.19 -1.46
C ILE A 15 15.02 0.78 -2.57
N PRO A 16 13.85 0.18 -2.86
CA PRO A 16 13.37 -1.10 -2.33
C PRO A 16 14.30 -2.27 -2.67
N GLU A 17 14.31 -3.28 -1.80
CA GLU A 17 15.12 -4.49 -1.96
C GLU A 17 14.75 -5.21 -3.28
N ASN A 18 15.74 -5.85 -3.91
CA ASN A 18 15.50 -6.51 -5.18
C ASN A 18 14.58 -7.74 -5.04
N ASN A 19 13.59 -7.85 -5.92
CA ASN A 19 12.56 -8.91 -5.92
C ASN A 19 11.64 -8.90 -4.70
N THR A 20 11.40 -7.75 -4.06
CA THR A 20 10.46 -7.66 -2.94
C THR A 20 9.18 -6.92 -3.27
N GLU A 21 8.21 -7.07 -2.37
CA GLU A 21 7.04 -6.20 -2.27
C GLU A 21 7.36 -5.01 -1.36
N TYR A 22 6.88 -3.83 -1.73
CA TYR A 22 7.04 -2.59 -0.99
C TYR A 22 5.67 -2.06 -0.58
N ASP A 23 5.37 -2.18 0.70
CA ASP A 23 4.05 -1.85 1.24
C ASP A 23 3.92 -0.35 1.52
N ILE A 24 2.91 0.28 0.92
CA ILE A 24 2.54 1.67 1.18
C ILE A 24 1.32 1.69 2.09
N TYR A 25 1.48 2.23 3.28
CA TYR A 25 0.40 2.45 4.23
C TYR A 25 -0.34 3.74 3.89
N PHE A 26 -1.63 3.63 3.55
CA PHE A 26 -2.50 4.79 3.42
C PHE A 26 -3.02 5.19 4.81
N ASP A 27 -2.37 6.16 5.46
CA ASP A 27 -2.95 6.82 6.62
C ASP A 27 -3.91 7.92 6.15
N PRO A 28 -5.24 7.79 6.37
CA PRO A 28 -6.20 8.84 6.03
C PRO A 28 -6.00 10.15 6.79
N ALA A 29 -5.28 10.13 7.92
CA ALA A 29 -4.95 11.32 8.69
C ALA A 29 -3.69 12.04 8.15
N PHE A 30 -2.93 11.42 7.24
CA PHE A 30 -1.62 11.92 6.81
C PHE A 30 -1.38 11.72 5.31
N VAL A 31 -1.72 12.74 4.51
CA VAL A 31 -1.69 12.68 3.02
C VAL A 31 -0.29 12.94 2.42
N PHE A 32 0.77 13.16 3.21
CA PHE A 32 1.98 13.83 2.71
C PHE A 32 3.31 13.05 2.72
N ASP A 33 3.38 11.76 3.09
CA ASP A 33 4.70 11.10 3.28
C ASP A 33 4.89 9.71 2.65
N THR A 34 4.06 9.34 1.67
CA THR A 34 4.05 7.96 1.12
C THR A 34 4.63 7.82 -0.28
N ILE A 35 5.33 8.83 -0.81
CA ILE A 35 6.02 8.68 -2.09
C ILE A 35 7.23 7.77 -1.84
N PRO A 36 7.28 6.55 -2.41
CA PRO A 36 8.43 5.68 -2.19
C PRO A 36 9.70 6.35 -2.73
N TYR A 37 10.84 6.07 -2.10
CA TYR A 37 12.14 6.53 -2.58
C TYR A 37 12.92 5.34 -3.11
N LEU A 38 13.64 5.55 -4.21
CA LEU A 38 14.76 4.70 -4.56
C LEU A 38 15.98 5.15 -3.78
N SER A 39 16.79 4.20 -3.31
CA SER A 39 18.03 4.45 -2.61
C SER A 39 19.06 3.39 -2.95
N ILE A 40 20.33 3.80 -2.99
CA ILE A 40 21.47 2.90 -3.22
C ILE A 40 22.70 3.46 -2.53
N THR A 41 23.47 2.61 -1.85
CA THR A 41 24.79 2.98 -1.32
C THR A 41 25.83 2.84 -2.41
N CYS A 42 26.51 3.94 -2.73
CA CYS A 42 27.59 4.01 -3.69
C CYS A 42 28.92 4.12 -2.95
N THR A 43 29.91 3.33 -3.33
CA THR A 43 31.27 3.42 -2.79
C THR A 43 32.31 3.31 -3.89
N ASP A 44 33.33 4.14 -3.84
CA ASP A 44 34.50 4.12 -4.68
C ASP A 44 35.74 3.90 -3.80
N THR A 45 36.67 3.05 -4.24
CA THR A 45 37.80 2.61 -3.38
C THR A 45 38.87 3.71 -3.29
N GLU A 46 38.99 4.49 -4.34
CA GLU A 46 39.91 5.60 -4.48
C GLU A 46 39.35 6.90 -3.87
N GLY A 47 38.03 6.93 -3.61
CA GLY A 47 37.33 8.08 -3.07
C GLY A 47 37.04 9.14 -4.13
N ASP A 48 37.00 8.75 -5.41
CA ASP A 48 36.66 9.63 -6.52
C ASP A 48 35.19 10.08 -6.43
N ASN A 49 34.92 11.28 -6.94
CA ASN A 49 33.55 11.76 -7.07
C ASN A 49 32.79 10.91 -8.10
N MET A 50 31.61 10.44 -7.72
CA MET A 50 30.74 9.65 -8.57
C MET A 50 29.53 10.46 -9.07
N SER A 51 28.96 10.02 -10.19
CA SER A 51 27.67 10.46 -10.72
C SER A 51 26.73 9.27 -10.85
N VAL A 52 25.53 9.41 -10.31
CA VAL A 52 24.45 8.41 -10.31
C VAL A 52 23.40 8.83 -11.33
N HIS A 53 23.06 7.93 -12.23
CA HIS A 53 21.96 8.08 -13.19
C HIS A 53 20.88 7.04 -12.92
N TRP A 54 19.64 7.49 -12.80
CA TRP A 54 18.49 6.64 -12.50
C TRP A 54 17.66 6.41 -13.75
N PHE A 55 17.33 5.15 -14.01
CA PHE A 55 16.55 4.74 -15.17
C PHE A 55 15.31 3.96 -14.75
N SER A 56 14.23 4.13 -15.51
CA SER A 56 12.99 3.37 -15.39
C SER A 56 12.73 2.62 -16.69
N ASN A 57 12.16 1.41 -16.61
CA ASN A 57 11.64 0.66 -17.76
C ASN A 57 10.11 0.66 -17.84
N SER A 58 9.45 1.58 -17.12
CA SER A 58 7.98 1.67 -17.08
C SER A 58 7.31 1.97 -18.42
N SER A 59 8.04 2.49 -19.42
CA SER A 59 7.54 2.76 -20.77
C SER A 59 7.77 1.61 -21.77
N GLY A 60 8.34 0.48 -21.33
CA GLY A 60 8.81 -0.59 -22.21
C GLY A 60 10.18 -0.34 -22.83
N SER A 61 10.86 0.74 -22.46
CA SER A 61 12.28 0.99 -22.75
C SER A 61 12.95 1.71 -21.58
N TRP A 62 14.26 1.51 -21.41
CA TRP A 62 15.03 2.19 -20.36
C TRP A 62 15.16 3.69 -20.65
N VAL A 63 14.60 4.52 -19.78
CA VAL A 63 14.64 5.98 -19.87
C VAL A 63 15.26 6.56 -18.60
N LYS A 64 16.29 7.42 -18.77
CA LYS A 64 16.85 8.19 -17.65
C LYS A 64 15.83 9.20 -17.16
N PHE A 65 15.53 9.20 -15.87
CA PHE A 65 14.57 10.13 -15.28
C PHE A 65 15.15 11.05 -14.20
N ALA A 66 16.33 10.73 -13.66
CA ALA A 66 17.00 11.56 -12.66
C ALA A 66 18.51 11.35 -12.62
N GLN A 67 19.20 12.22 -11.87
CA GLN A 67 20.64 12.11 -11.62
C GLN A 67 21.05 12.77 -10.30
N ASN A 68 22.06 12.20 -9.63
CA ASN A 68 22.81 12.84 -8.54
C ASN A 68 24.27 12.96 -9.01
N SER A 69 24.87 14.13 -8.88
CA SER A 69 26.21 14.39 -9.39
C SER A 69 27.14 14.79 -8.26
N SER A 70 28.43 14.48 -8.42
CA SER A 70 29.48 14.78 -7.43
C SER A 70 29.20 14.20 -6.05
N ILE A 71 28.64 12.98 -6.02
CA ILE A 71 28.47 12.24 -4.77
C ILE A 71 29.80 11.61 -4.37
N LEU A 72 30.03 11.47 -3.07
CA LEU A 72 31.15 10.69 -2.53
C LEU A 72 30.67 9.28 -2.18
N ASN A 73 31.39 8.60 -1.28
CA ASN A 73 30.96 7.33 -0.69
C ASN A 73 29.76 7.56 0.22
N GLU A 74 28.57 7.63 -0.38
CA GLU A 74 27.31 7.95 0.30
C GLU A 74 26.11 7.21 -0.30
N THR A 75 24.96 7.37 0.35
CA THR A 75 23.68 6.87 -0.14
C THR A 75 23.02 7.91 -1.04
N ALA A 76 22.80 7.56 -2.30
CA ALA A 76 22.03 8.39 -3.23
C ALA A 76 20.56 8.00 -3.17
N THR A 77 19.67 9.01 -3.09
CA THR A 77 18.22 8.80 -3.03
C THR A 77 17.49 9.54 -4.15
N GLN A 78 16.38 8.99 -4.62
CA GLN A 78 15.55 9.59 -5.66
C GLN A 78 14.05 9.33 -5.42
N PRO A 79 13.19 10.37 -5.35
CA PRO A 79 11.74 10.20 -5.25
C PRO A 79 11.15 9.46 -6.46
N LEU A 80 10.17 8.59 -6.21
CA LEU A 80 9.39 7.89 -7.25
C LEU A 80 8.12 8.64 -7.61
N THR A 81 8.16 9.46 -8.66
CA THR A 81 6.98 10.26 -9.06
C THR A 81 6.06 9.59 -10.08
N ASN A 82 6.49 8.50 -10.72
CA ASN A 82 5.85 8.00 -11.94
C ASN A 82 5.25 6.58 -11.80
N TRP A 83 5.34 5.98 -10.60
CA TRP A 83 5.05 4.56 -10.38
C TRP A 83 3.87 4.45 -9.41
N THR A 84 2.66 4.58 -9.96
CA THR A 84 1.41 4.75 -9.20
C THR A 84 0.46 3.55 -9.30
N THR A 85 0.86 2.53 -10.04
CA THR A 85 0.11 1.29 -10.28
C THR A 85 0.67 0.24 -9.33
N PHE A 86 0.07 0.09 -8.15
CA PHE A 86 0.50 -0.92 -7.19
C PHE A 86 0.40 -2.31 -7.77
N GLY A 87 1.44 -3.11 -7.58
CA GLY A 87 1.49 -4.54 -7.74
C GLY A 87 2.22 -4.95 -9.04
N ILE A 88 2.46 -4.04 -9.97
CA ILE A 88 3.20 -4.40 -11.17
C ILE A 88 4.65 -4.40 -10.76
N TRP A 89 5.39 -5.32 -11.34
CA TRP A 89 6.83 -5.28 -11.22
C TRP A 89 7.33 -4.03 -11.92
N TYR A 90 7.83 -3.10 -11.12
CA TYR A 90 8.56 -1.96 -11.61
C TYR A 90 10.03 -2.27 -11.69
N TYR A 91 10.65 -1.89 -12.80
CA TYR A 91 12.07 -2.11 -13.05
C TYR A 91 12.79 -0.77 -13.03
N TRP A 92 13.82 -0.66 -12.21
CA TRP A 92 14.76 0.46 -12.19
C TRP A 92 16.18 -0.03 -12.41
N SER A 93 17.02 0.87 -12.92
CA SER A 93 18.45 0.64 -13.07
C SER A 93 19.19 1.86 -12.55
N VAL A 94 20.33 1.62 -11.90
CA VAL A 94 21.27 2.64 -11.48
C VAL A 94 22.55 2.46 -12.25
N ASN A 95 23.01 3.52 -12.91
CA ASN A 95 24.33 3.60 -13.49
C ASN A 95 25.16 4.61 -12.69
N VAL A 96 26.28 4.16 -12.11
CA VAL A 96 27.18 5.00 -11.33
C VAL A 96 28.55 5.04 -12.00
N SER A 97 29.08 6.23 -12.22
CA SER A 97 30.39 6.44 -12.85
C SER A 97 31.24 7.41 -12.07
N ASP A 98 32.53 7.14 -11.97
CA ASP A 98 33.57 7.96 -11.35
C ASP A 98 34.37 8.80 -12.39
N SER A 99 33.82 8.98 -13.59
CA SER A 99 34.43 9.56 -14.81
C SER A 99 35.39 8.67 -15.61
N LYS A 100 35.88 7.56 -15.06
CA LYS A 100 36.81 6.63 -15.75
C LYS A 100 36.17 5.26 -15.96
N ASN A 101 35.54 4.74 -14.92
CA ASN A 101 34.80 3.49 -14.88
C ASN A 101 33.33 3.73 -14.54
N TRP A 102 32.54 2.67 -14.65
CA TRP A 102 31.14 2.69 -14.29
C TRP A 102 30.66 1.30 -13.88
N THR A 103 29.61 1.29 -13.07
CA THR A 103 28.88 0.10 -12.64
C THR A 103 27.40 0.31 -12.90
N ASN A 104 26.70 -0.76 -13.29
CA ASN A 104 25.26 -0.74 -13.46
C ASN A 104 24.61 -1.94 -12.77
N ALA A 105 23.53 -1.67 -12.07
CA ALA A 105 22.69 -2.70 -11.47
C ALA A 105 21.22 -2.44 -11.80
N THR A 106 20.50 -3.52 -12.09
CA THR A 106 19.07 -3.52 -12.41
C THR A 106 18.33 -4.22 -11.29
N TYR A 107 17.28 -3.59 -10.80
CA TYR A 107 16.45 -4.08 -9.71
C TYR A 107 14.99 -4.05 -10.12
N ARG A 108 14.17 -4.82 -9.40
CA ARG A 108 12.72 -4.70 -9.48
C ARG A 108 12.07 -4.84 -8.12
N PHE A 109 10.95 -4.16 -7.95
CA PHE A 109 10.06 -4.35 -6.82
C PHE A 109 8.61 -4.24 -7.28
N MET A 110 7.73 -4.67 -6.41
CA MET A 110 6.29 -4.59 -6.58
C MET A 110 5.76 -3.66 -5.49
N ILE A 111 5.02 -2.61 -5.83
CA ILE A 111 4.40 -1.78 -4.78
C ILE A 111 3.14 -2.51 -4.33
N SER A 112 2.91 -2.73 -3.05
CA SER A 112 1.61 -3.21 -2.54
C SER A 112 1.02 -2.07 -1.69
N ALA A 113 -0.30 -1.94 -1.61
CA ALA A 113 -0.89 -0.97 -0.68
C ALA A 113 -1.23 -1.67 0.66
N ASN A 114 -1.64 -0.94 1.73
CA ASN A 114 -2.37 -1.49 2.90
C ASN A 114 -3.86 -1.00 3.01
N ILE A 115 -4.90 -1.91 3.08
CA ILE A 115 -6.30 -1.57 3.41
C ILE A 115 -6.24 -1.50 4.93
N ALA A 116 -5.64 -0.46 5.50
CA ALA A 116 -5.76 -0.31 6.93
C ALA A 116 -7.23 0.08 7.16
N PRO A 117 -8.05 -0.77 7.79
CA PRO A 117 -9.45 -0.43 7.97
C PRO A 117 -9.58 0.58 9.12
N ALA A 118 -10.50 1.52 8.99
CA ALA A 118 -10.99 2.23 10.17
C ALA A 118 -11.87 1.25 10.95
N GLU A 119 -11.46 0.84 12.14
CA GLU A 119 -12.34 0.11 13.04
C GLU A 119 -13.50 1.03 13.43
N VAL A 120 -14.72 0.68 13.00
CA VAL A 120 -15.92 1.45 13.36
C VAL A 120 -16.63 0.84 14.58
N GLY A 121 -16.12 -0.30 15.06
CA GLY A 121 -16.48 -0.98 16.31
C GLY A 121 -17.02 -2.40 16.11
N ALA A 122 -16.82 -3.24 17.13
CA ALA A 122 -17.37 -4.60 17.26
C ALA A 122 -17.02 -5.58 16.12
N GLY A 123 -15.90 -5.37 15.41
CA GLY A 123 -15.47 -6.21 14.29
C GLY A 123 -15.85 -5.67 12.92
N TRP A 124 -16.61 -4.57 12.83
CA TRP A 124 -16.93 -3.93 11.55
C TRP A 124 -15.82 -3.00 11.07
N LEU A 125 -15.42 -3.22 9.84
CA LEU A 125 -14.45 -2.43 9.09
C LEU A 125 -15.14 -1.69 7.96
N LEU A 126 -14.82 -0.40 7.80
CA LEU A 126 -15.14 0.35 6.60
C LEU A 126 -13.91 0.39 5.68
N VAL A 127 -14.06 -0.06 4.44
CA VAL A 127 -12.97 -0.19 3.45
C VAL A 127 -13.38 0.44 2.10
N SER A 128 -12.45 1.08 1.37
CA SER A 128 -12.70 1.59 0.01
C SER A 128 -11.47 1.51 -0.88
N LEU A 129 -11.53 0.94 -2.08
CA LEU A 129 -10.32 0.68 -2.89
C LEU A 129 -9.47 1.94 -3.10
N PRO A 130 -8.14 1.85 -2.97
CA PRO A 130 -7.24 2.98 -3.19
C PRO A 130 -6.98 3.17 -4.70
N ILE A 131 -7.58 2.32 -5.53
CA ILE A 131 -7.24 2.11 -6.92
C ILE A 131 -8.43 2.33 -7.81
N ASN A 132 -8.12 2.74 -9.02
CA ASN A 132 -9.08 2.99 -10.07
C ASN A 132 -9.38 1.73 -10.88
N GLU A 133 -9.45 0.58 -10.22
CA GLU A 133 -9.82 -0.71 -10.82
C GLU A 133 -10.83 -1.45 -9.94
N THR A 134 -11.82 -2.11 -10.55
CA THR A 134 -12.78 -2.95 -9.84
C THR A 134 -12.17 -4.29 -9.50
N VAL A 135 -12.27 -4.71 -8.24
CA VAL A 135 -11.64 -5.93 -7.72
C VAL A 135 -12.71 -6.92 -7.27
N SER A 136 -12.58 -8.19 -7.65
CA SER A 136 -13.44 -9.26 -7.12
C SER A 136 -13.12 -9.51 -5.65
N LYS A 137 -14.14 -9.73 -4.81
CA LYS A 137 -13.88 -10.05 -3.39
C LYS A 137 -13.07 -11.33 -3.18
N PHE A 138 -13.07 -12.23 -4.17
CA PHE A 138 -12.28 -13.46 -4.13
C PHE A 138 -10.77 -13.21 -4.32
N ASP A 139 -10.39 -12.03 -4.82
CA ASP A 139 -9.00 -11.60 -4.99
C ASP A 139 -8.44 -10.93 -3.72
N VAL A 140 -9.26 -10.84 -2.67
CA VAL A 140 -8.83 -10.38 -1.34
C VAL A 140 -8.17 -11.54 -0.60
N ARG A 141 -7.00 -11.26 -0.03
CA ARG A 141 -6.27 -12.05 0.94
C ARG A 141 -6.53 -11.54 2.35
N VAL A 142 -6.65 -12.46 3.30
CA VAL A 142 -6.78 -12.18 4.73
C VAL A 142 -5.51 -12.70 5.40
N ILE A 143 -4.70 -11.79 5.95
CA ILE A 143 -3.31 -12.08 6.31
C ILE A 143 -3.07 -11.71 7.78
N ASN A 144 -2.29 -12.53 8.48
CA ASN A 144 -1.65 -12.17 9.75
C ASN A 144 -0.13 -12.41 9.65
N GLU A 145 0.61 -12.24 10.75
CA GLU A 145 2.08 -12.40 10.78
C GLU A 145 2.60 -13.77 10.27
N THR A 146 1.75 -14.81 10.23
CA THR A 146 2.17 -16.19 9.95
C THR A 146 1.36 -16.91 8.87
N GLN A 147 0.20 -16.37 8.48
CA GLN A 147 -0.78 -17.05 7.65
C GLN A 147 -1.37 -16.11 6.59
N ASN A 148 -1.65 -16.66 5.42
CA ASN A 148 -2.28 -15.98 4.29
C ASN A 148 -3.45 -16.83 3.79
N TYR A 149 -4.67 -16.30 3.90
CA TYR A 149 -5.90 -16.96 3.51
C TYR A 149 -6.52 -16.31 2.28
N THR A 150 -7.08 -17.12 1.37
CA THR A 150 -8.10 -16.65 0.42
C THR A 150 -9.34 -16.16 1.18
N TRP A 151 -10.19 -15.36 0.52
CA TRP A 151 -11.50 -15.00 1.06
C TRP A 151 -12.31 -16.22 1.54
N GLN A 152 -12.37 -17.29 0.75
CA GLN A 152 -13.17 -18.46 1.10
C GLN A 152 -12.58 -19.22 2.29
N GLU A 153 -11.25 -19.41 2.34
CA GLU A 153 -10.62 -20.04 3.51
C GLU A 153 -10.83 -19.20 4.77
N ALA A 154 -10.79 -17.88 4.67
CA ALA A 154 -11.04 -17.00 5.82
C ALA A 154 -12.51 -17.09 6.31
N VAL A 155 -13.47 -17.26 5.40
CA VAL A 155 -14.87 -17.54 5.75
C VAL A 155 -14.99 -18.90 6.44
N ASP A 156 -14.37 -19.94 5.87
CA ASP A 156 -14.44 -21.31 6.39
C ASP A 156 -13.79 -21.42 7.78
N ASN A 157 -12.75 -20.64 8.06
CA ASN A 157 -12.08 -20.54 9.35
C ASN A 157 -12.75 -19.56 10.33
N THR A 158 -13.90 -18.98 9.98
CA THR A 158 -14.62 -17.99 10.83
C THR A 158 -13.76 -16.78 11.20
N ILE A 159 -12.89 -16.34 10.28
CA ILE A 159 -12.08 -15.12 10.45
C ILE A 159 -12.88 -13.90 9.98
N ILE A 160 -13.59 -14.04 8.87
CA ILE A 160 -14.44 -12.99 8.29
C ILE A 160 -15.86 -13.47 8.06
N LEU A 161 -16.80 -12.52 7.97
CA LEU A 161 -18.14 -12.79 7.47
C LEU A 161 -18.14 -12.90 5.94
N MET A 162 -18.89 -13.86 5.38
CA MET A 162 -18.98 -14.12 3.93
C MET A 162 -19.49 -12.93 3.10
N PHE A 163 -20.25 -12.03 3.74
CA PHE A 163 -20.92 -10.93 3.09
C PHE A 163 -20.06 -9.67 3.09
N LEU A 164 -20.03 -9.03 1.93
CA LEU A 164 -19.51 -7.69 1.71
C LEU A 164 -20.72 -6.78 1.50
N TYR A 165 -20.79 -5.64 2.19
CA TYR A 165 -21.92 -4.71 2.05
C TYR A 165 -21.48 -3.36 1.51
N ASN A 166 -22.24 -2.76 0.59
CA ASN A 166 -22.09 -1.34 0.24
C ASN A 166 -23.39 -0.57 0.50
N TRP A 167 -23.31 0.76 0.54
CA TRP A 167 -24.49 1.62 0.59
C TRP A 167 -24.90 2.03 -0.82
N SER A 168 -26.09 1.60 -1.25
CA SER A 168 -26.67 2.06 -2.51
C SER A 168 -27.27 3.46 -2.33
N VAL A 169 -26.70 4.46 -3.01
CA VAL A 169 -27.25 5.82 -3.04
C VAL A 169 -28.59 5.86 -3.79
N GLU A 170 -28.76 5.03 -4.82
CA GLU A 170 -30.01 4.97 -5.59
C GLU A 170 -31.17 4.44 -4.74
N PHE A 171 -30.93 3.37 -3.98
CA PHE A 171 -31.97 2.69 -3.21
C PHE A 171 -31.99 3.08 -1.73
N GLN A 172 -31.04 3.90 -1.27
CA GLN A 172 -30.88 4.33 0.12
C GLN A 172 -30.91 3.15 1.10
N ASN A 173 -30.19 2.06 0.76
CA ASN A 173 -30.10 0.86 1.59
C ASN A 173 -28.75 0.15 1.45
N TYR A 174 -28.47 -0.77 2.38
CA TYR A 174 -27.33 -1.66 2.26
C TYR A 174 -27.62 -2.81 1.31
N GLN A 175 -26.67 -3.11 0.44
CA GLN A 175 -26.74 -4.21 -0.51
C GLN A 175 -25.53 -5.11 -0.38
N SER A 176 -25.70 -6.40 -0.69
CA SER A 176 -24.57 -7.31 -0.81
C SER A 176 -23.79 -7.01 -2.07
N ALA A 177 -22.47 -6.93 -1.97
CA ALA A 177 -21.56 -6.77 -3.09
C ALA A 177 -20.73 -8.04 -3.31
N SER A 178 -20.30 -8.25 -4.55
CA SER A 178 -19.33 -9.29 -4.94
C SER A 178 -18.00 -8.71 -5.40
N HIS A 179 -17.95 -7.40 -5.59
CA HIS A 179 -16.79 -6.67 -6.06
C HIS A 179 -16.64 -5.39 -5.24
N PHE A 180 -15.40 -4.94 -5.13
CA PHE A 180 -15.06 -3.61 -4.69
C PHE A 180 -14.91 -2.72 -5.91
N VAL A 181 -15.68 -1.65 -5.98
CA VAL A 181 -15.63 -0.62 -7.03
C VAL A 181 -14.83 0.57 -6.51
N PRO A 182 -13.97 1.18 -7.33
CA PRO A 182 -13.24 2.39 -6.96
C PRO A 182 -14.15 3.48 -6.40
N TYR A 183 -13.67 4.17 -5.36
CA TYR A 183 -14.35 5.30 -4.71
C TYR A 183 -15.67 4.96 -3.98
N GLU A 184 -16.01 3.68 -3.83
CA GLU A 184 -17.13 3.24 -3.00
C GLU A 184 -16.66 2.70 -1.64
N GLY A 185 -17.47 2.92 -0.60
CA GLY A 185 -17.25 2.38 0.74
C GLY A 185 -17.98 1.06 0.96
N TYR A 186 -17.27 0.10 1.54
CA TYR A 186 -17.76 -1.24 1.84
C TYR A 186 -17.58 -1.58 3.31
N TRP A 187 -18.50 -2.38 3.84
CA TRP A 187 -18.48 -2.89 5.19
C TRP A 187 -18.17 -4.37 5.18
N ILE A 188 -17.15 -4.74 5.96
CA ILE A 188 -16.70 -6.12 6.18
C ILE A 188 -16.67 -6.37 7.68
N TYR A 189 -17.01 -7.59 8.08
CA TYR A 189 -16.92 -7.99 9.48
C TYR A 189 -15.77 -8.98 9.67
N LEU A 190 -14.89 -8.68 10.64
CA LEU A 190 -13.85 -9.56 11.13
C LEU A 190 -14.25 -10.07 12.52
N TYR A 191 -14.17 -11.38 12.71
CA TYR A 191 -14.28 -12.01 14.02
C TYR A 191 -12.99 -11.88 14.82
N ASP A 192 -11.85 -11.73 14.14
CA ASP A 192 -10.53 -11.53 14.72
C ASP A 192 -9.82 -10.35 14.05
N LEU A 193 -9.48 -9.33 14.85
CA LEU A 193 -8.85 -8.09 14.40
C LEU A 193 -7.32 -8.19 14.30
N SER A 194 -6.73 -9.36 14.60
CA SER A 194 -5.30 -9.61 14.33
C SER A 194 -5.00 -9.85 12.84
N TYR A 195 -6.03 -9.82 11.98
CA TYR A 195 -5.92 -10.05 10.55
C TYR A 195 -6.13 -8.75 9.79
N GLU A 196 -5.38 -8.62 8.70
CA GLU A 196 -5.46 -7.52 7.75
C GLU A 196 -6.04 -8.02 6.43
N LEU A 197 -6.64 -7.09 5.67
CA LEU A 197 -7.13 -7.35 4.33
C LEU A 197 -6.11 -6.83 3.32
N TRP A 198 -5.86 -7.63 2.29
CA TRP A 198 -4.93 -7.35 1.19
C TRP A 198 -5.61 -7.67 -0.12
N VAL A 199 -5.46 -6.89 -1.18
CA VAL A 199 -5.97 -7.27 -2.52
C VAL A 199 -4.80 -7.62 -3.41
N SER A 200 -4.94 -8.65 -4.25
CA SER A 200 -4.00 -9.03 -5.32
C SER A 200 -4.75 -9.29 -6.63
N THR A 201 -4.68 -8.44 -7.65
CA THR A 201 -5.26 -8.74 -8.97
C THR A 201 -4.25 -9.54 -9.83
N GLU A 202 -4.69 -10.22 -10.90
CA GLU A 202 -3.76 -10.84 -11.88
C GLU A 202 -2.98 -9.77 -12.67
N SER A 203 -3.50 -8.55 -12.62
CA SER A 203 -2.87 -7.28 -12.97
C SER A 203 -2.59 -6.48 -11.70
N VAL A 204 -2.28 -7.21 -10.62
CA VAL A 204 -1.51 -6.90 -9.41
C VAL A 204 -2.17 -6.35 -8.10
N SER A 205 -1.43 -6.34 -6.98
CA SER A 205 -1.91 -6.17 -5.59
C SER A 205 -2.06 -4.74 -5.06
N TYR A 206 -3.17 -4.47 -4.36
CA TYR A 206 -3.65 -3.16 -3.92
C TYR A 206 -4.40 -3.22 -2.59
N ASN A 207 -4.75 -2.07 -2.01
CA ASN A 207 -5.24 -2.05 -0.64
C ASN A 207 -5.85 -0.68 -0.20
N ALA A 208 -7.15 -0.68 0.11
CA ALA A 208 -8.10 0.42 0.30
C ALA A 208 -7.77 1.56 1.28
N SER A 209 -8.01 2.80 0.85
CA SER A 209 -7.93 4.00 1.67
C SER A 209 -9.22 4.26 2.46
N ILE A 210 -9.10 5.01 3.56
CA ILE A 210 -10.18 5.43 4.46
C ILE A 210 -10.65 6.86 4.09
N ILE A 211 -11.97 7.10 4.17
CA ILE A 211 -12.55 8.45 4.27
C ILE A 211 -12.71 8.76 5.76
N ALA A 212 -11.72 9.43 6.37
CA ALA A 212 -11.84 9.94 7.73
C ALA A 212 -12.35 11.38 7.68
N GLY A 213 -13.54 11.62 8.24
CA GLY A 213 -14.10 12.95 8.41
C GLY A 213 -13.30 13.77 9.41
N GLY A 214 -12.31 14.53 8.93
CA GLY A 214 -11.67 15.61 9.67
C GLY A 214 -12.48 16.89 9.54
N SER A 215 -13.12 17.34 10.63
CA SER A 215 -13.74 18.66 10.68
C SER A 215 -12.66 19.74 10.67
N GLY A 216 -12.61 20.55 9.60
CA GLY A 216 -11.93 21.84 9.66
C GLY A 216 -11.38 22.34 8.33
N GLY A 217 -12.09 23.27 7.68
CA GLY A 217 -11.49 24.24 6.76
C GLY A 217 -11.81 24.06 5.27
N ASN A 218 -12.98 24.59 4.87
CA ASN A 218 -13.31 25.15 3.55
C ASN A 218 -12.72 24.50 2.29
N GLY A 219 -13.48 23.57 1.71
CA GLY A 219 -13.43 23.21 0.30
C GLY A 219 -14.66 22.38 -0.06
N PHE A 220 -15.54 22.92 -0.90
CA PHE A 220 -16.78 22.30 -1.36
C PHE A 220 -16.57 20.88 -1.89
N VAL A 221 -16.94 19.82 -1.15
CA VAL A 221 -17.67 18.57 -1.51
C VAL A 221 -17.95 17.84 -0.17
N TYR A 222 -19.03 17.04 -0.09
CA TYR A 222 -19.42 16.11 1.00
C TYR A 222 -20.36 16.64 2.10
N GLN A 223 -21.66 16.75 1.74
CA GLN A 223 -22.75 17.00 2.69
C GLN A 223 -23.82 15.88 2.74
N LEU A 224 -23.47 14.61 2.46
CA LEU A 224 -24.49 13.56 2.33
C LEU A 224 -24.26 12.25 3.12
N LEU A 225 -23.38 12.22 4.12
CA LEU A 225 -23.05 10.98 4.85
C LEU A 225 -23.10 11.06 6.38
N PHE A 226 -23.87 11.99 6.96
CA PHE A 226 -24.07 12.03 8.42
C PHE A 226 -25.41 11.44 8.91
N GLY A 227 -26.36 11.15 8.01
CA GLY A 227 -27.67 10.61 8.40
C GLY A 227 -27.69 9.13 8.80
N ALA A 228 -26.76 8.32 8.28
CA ALA A 228 -26.76 6.86 8.48
C ALA A 228 -25.88 6.39 9.65
N LEU A 229 -24.87 7.16 10.05
CA LEU A 229 -23.88 6.78 11.07
C LEU A 229 -24.50 6.65 12.49
N PHE A 230 -25.57 7.40 12.78
CA PHE A 230 -26.20 7.39 14.10
C PHE A 230 -27.33 6.35 14.27
N LEU A 231 -27.88 5.81 13.19
CA LEU A 231 -29.02 4.88 13.31
C LEU A 231 -28.59 3.41 13.54
N MET A 232 -27.38 3.02 13.15
CA MET A 232 -26.97 1.60 13.11
C MET A 232 -26.23 1.10 14.36
N ILE A 233 -25.52 1.95 15.12
CA ILE A 233 -24.90 1.54 16.39
C ILE A 233 -25.98 1.13 17.43
N GLY A 234 -27.21 1.67 17.30
CA GLY A 234 -28.33 1.34 18.17
C GLY A 234 -29.10 0.05 17.85
N LEU A 235 -28.99 -0.49 16.63
CA LEU A 235 -29.88 -1.57 16.16
C LEU A 235 -29.27 -2.98 16.17
N PHE A 236 -27.93 -3.11 16.31
CA PHE A 236 -27.25 -4.41 16.24
C PHE A 236 -26.50 -4.85 17.52
N ILE A 237 -26.67 -4.17 18.66
CA ILE A 237 -26.18 -4.70 19.95
C ILE A 237 -27.30 -5.51 20.61
N PRO A 238 -27.28 -6.86 20.60
CA PRO A 238 -28.13 -7.62 21.50
C PRO A 238 -27.65 -7.37 22.94
N PHE A 239 -28.45 -6.64 23.72
CA PHE A 239 -28.26 -6.53 25.17
C PHE A 239 -28.25 -7.94 25.77
N ARG A 240 -27.07 -8.47 26.08
CA ARG A 240 -26.91 -9.67 26.90
C ARG A 240 -27.34 -9.31 28.32
N LYS A 241 -28.60 -9.58 28.66
CA LYS A 241 -29.11 -9.52 30.04
C LYS A 241 -28.20 -10.38 30.92
N LYS A 242 -27.41 -9.73 31.78
CA LYS A 242 -26.70 -10.40 32.89
C LYS A 242 -27.78 -10.88 33.86
N ASN A 243 -28.01 -12.19 33.92
CA ASN A 243 -28.86 -12.77 34.96
C ASN A 243 -28.15 -12.56 36.31
N HIS A 244 -28.79 -11.79 37.19
CA HIS A 244 -28.42 -11.66 38.59
C HIS A 244 -28.73 -13.00 39.28
N ILE A 245 -27.69 -13.72 39.69
CA ILE A 245 -27.81 -14.82 40.65
C ILE A 245 -27.76 -14.18 42.03
N ASP A 246 -28.93 -13.94 42.63
CA ASP A 246 -28.99 -13.58 44.04
C ASP A 246 -28.78 -14.85 44.86
N LYS A 247 -27.61 -14.92 45.52
CA LYS A 247 -27.39 -15.83 46.64
C LYS A 247 -28.01 -15.21 47.89
N LYS A 248 -29.03 -15.87 48.45
CA LYS A 248 -29.27 -15.95 49.89
C LYS A 248 -29.66 -17.37 50.24
#